data_AF-A0AAD5VMB3-F1
#
_entry.id   AF-A0AAD5VMB3-F1
#
_cell.length_a   1.000
_cell.length_b   1.000
_cell.length_c   1.000
_cell.angle_alpha   90.00
_cell.angle_beta   90.00
_cell.angle_gamma   90.00
#
_symmetry.space_group_name_H-M   'P 1'
#
loop_
_entity.id
_entity.type
_entity.pdbx_description
1 polymer ?
#
loop_
_entity_poly.entity_id
_entity_poly.type
_entity_poly.pdbx_seq_one_letter_code
_entity_poly.pdbx_strand_id
1 'polypeptide(L)'
;MKLSQVRRKPNKGDKSASASRGSKNRPAGESSLSPQEPPLAALNLAIPVPSYPIGNGISQCETARFSILYAQVVQWVSNWGGLENWPFALQKQYEEAVVAGPWETDKWYDDIWKYADEGRMLRADFAELHGTLPTAHSKVKELYRQEIEAVASLVRGITIIETRVPLYGDSAVAVRAKLRREIGELPCSDPPSDSSDSDF
;
A
#
# COMPACT_ATOMS: atom_id res chain seq x y z
N MET A 1 24.99 -29.13 39.40
CA MET A 1 25.79 -28.18 38.60
C MET A 1 25.36 -26.77 38.97
N LYS A 2 26.31 -25.92 39.40
CA LYS A 2 26.10 -24.58 39.98
C LYS A 2 26.60 -23.51 39.02
N LEU A 3 25.92 -22.37 39.04
CA LEU A 3 26.30 -21.01 38.58
C LEU A 3 26.31 -20.83 37.05
N SER A 4 25.71 -19.80 36.48
CA SER A 4 25.98 -18.40 36.81
C SER A 4 24.86 -17.46 36.35
N GLN A 5 24.36 -16.63 37.26
CA GLN A 5 23.57 -15.45 36.92
C GLN A 5 24.49 -14.32 36.46
N VAL A 6 24.22 -13.75 35.29
CA VAL A 6 24.90 -12.55 34.79
C VAL A 6 24.10 -11.31 35.21
N ARG A 7 24.56 -10.64 36.27
CA ARG A 7 24.13 -9.29 36.63
C ARG A 7 24.72 -8.28 35.64
N ARG A 8 23.89 -7.55 34.90
CA ARG A 8 24.29 -6.31 34.23
C ARG A 8 23.87 -5.11 35.08
N LYS A 9 24.85 -4.27 35.44
CA LYS A 9 24.68 -3.02 36.18
C LYS A 9 24.12 -1.90 35.28
N PRO A 10 23.45 -0.89 35.86
CA PRO A 10 22.96 0.27 35.13
C PRO A 10 24.10 1.26 34.82
N ASN A 11 24.07 1.84 33.62
CA ASN A 11 24.96 2.91 33.23
C ASN A 11 24.32 4.26 33.63
N LYS A 12 24.84 4.88 34.69
CA LYS A 12 24.61 6.28 35.04
C LYS A 12 25.67 7.12 34.33
N GLY A 13 25.22 8.03 33.47
CA GLY A 13 26.07 9.00 32.81
C GLY A 13 25.29 10.29 32.59
N ASP A 14 25.25 11.12 33.63
CA ASP A 14 24.98 12.55 33.56
C ASP A 14 25.95 13.24 32.59
N LYS A 15 25.49 14.24 31.84
CA LYS A 15 26.02 15.63 31.85
C LYS A 15 25.54 16.45 30.65
N SER A 16 24.66 17.39 30.97
CA SER A 16 24.66 18.80 30.59
C SER A 16 25.63 19.26 29.49
N ALA A 17 25.07 19.91 28.45
CA ALA A 17 25.67 21.12 27.88
C ALA A 17 24.60 21.93 27.15
N SER A 18 24.16 22.99 27.83
CA SER A 18 23.37 24.09 27.30
C SER A 18 24.18 24.86 26.26
N ALA A 19 23.64 25.04 25.06
CA ALA A 19 24.16 26.00 24.09
C ALA A 19 23.01 26.90 23.60
N SER A 20 22.87 28.02 24.32
CA SER A 20 22.22 29.24 23.86
C SER A 20 23.04 29.84 22.73
N ARG A 21 22.39 30.18 21.60
CA ARG A 21 22.58 31.41 20.81
C ARG A 21 21.94 31.29 19.43
N GLY A 22 21.21 32.32 19.04
CA GLY A 22 21.00 32.62 17.62
C GLY A 22 19.57 32.91 17.20
N SER A 23 18.80 33.66 17.99
CA SER A 23 17.58 34.29 17.47
C SER A 23 17.99 35.37 16.47
N LYS A 24 17.94 35.03 15.17
CA LYS A 24 18.07 35.98 14.06
C LYS A 24 16.69 36.16 13.45
N ASN A 25 16.06 37.26 13.86
CA ASN A 25 14.92 37.87 13.18
C ASN A 25 15.19 37.95 11.68
N ARG A 26 14.33 37.28 10.89
CA ARG A 26 14.23 37.50 9.44
C ARG A 26 12.77 37.88 9.14
N PRO A 27 12.55 38.97 8.38
CA PRO A 27 11.24 39.60 8.26
C PRO A 27 10.26 38.78 7.43
N ALA A 28 8.99 39.02 7.73
CA ALA A 28 7.81 38.56 7.03
C ALA A 28 7.96 38.77 5.51
N GLY A 29 8.04 37.66 4.79
CA GLY A 29 7.74 37.58 3.37
C GLY A 29 6.59 36.59 3.24
N GLU A 30 5.37 37.12 3.27
CA GLU A 30 4.15 36.39 2.89
C GLU A 30 4.29 35.96 1.42
N SER A 31 4.81 34.76 1.19
CA SER A 31 4.60 34.04 -0.06
C SER A 31 3.50 33.02 0.22
N SER A 32 2.26 33.49 0.04
CA SER A 32 1.08 32.65 -0.07
C SER A 32 1.24 31.78 -1.33
N LEU A 33 1.94 30.67 -1.17
CA LEU A 33 1.89 29.55 -2.10
C LEU A 33 0.68 28.72 -1.70
N SER A 34 -0.48 29.08 -2.28
CA SER A 34 -1.60 28.14 -2.38
C SER A 34 -1.05 26.79 -2.85
N PRO A 35 -1.32 25.69 -2.13
CA PRO A 35 -1.11 24.36 -2.67
C PRO A 35 -2.05 24.24 -3.86
N GLN A 36 -1.52 24.50 -5.06
CA GLN A 36 -2.20 24.16 -6.28
C GLN A 36 -2.14 22.64 -6.36
N GLU A 37 -3.16 21.98 -5.79
CA GLU A 37 -3.40 20.57 -6.03
C GLU A 37 -3.29 20.35 -7.54
N PRO A 38 -2.41 19.46 -8.01
CA PRO A 38 -2.45 19.08 -9.40
C PRO A 38 -3.85 18.53 -9.64
N PRO A 39 -4.61 19.06 -10.62
CA PRO A 39 -5.88 18.46 -10.96
C PRO A 39 -5.56 17.01 -11.31
N LEU A 40 -6.03 16.08 -10.47
CA LEU A 40 -6.20 14.70 -10.84
C LEU A 40 -7.23 14.72 -11.95
N ALA A 41 -6.77 15.05 -13.16
CA ALA A 41 -7.44 14.76 -14.39
C ALA A 41 -7.54 13.24 -14.39
N ALA A 42 -8.66 12.76 -13.87
CA ALA A 42 -9.15 11.43 -14.13
C ALA A 42 -9.13 11.31 -15.64
N LEU A 43 -8.05 10.70 -16.15
CA LEU A 43 -7.98 10.16 -17.49
C LEU A 43 -9.03 9.05 -17.51
N ASN A 44 -10.30 9.45 -17.61
CA ASN A 44 -11.40 8.66 -18.14
C ASN A 44 -11.06 8.42 -19.62
N LEU A 45 -10.00 7.65 -19.85
CA LEU A 45 -9.82 6.87 -21.05
C LEU A 45 -10.92 5.81 -20.97
N ALA A 46 -12.14 6.22 -21.32
CA ALA A 46 -13.19 5.32 -21.72
C ALA A 46 -12.65 4.61 -22.97
N ILE A 47 -11.87 3.55 -22.76
CA ILE A 47 -11.44 2.66 -23.83
C ILE A 47 -12.75 2.11 -24.38
N PRO A 48 -13.14 2.43 -25.62
CA PRO A 48 -14.37 1.91 -26.19
C PRO A 48 -14.24 0.39 -26.20
N VAL A 49 -15.05 -0.28 -25.38
CA VAL A 49 -15.12 -1.75 -25.38
C VAL A 49 -15.82 -2.12 -26.68
N PRO A 50 -15.11 -2.72 -27.66
CA PRO A 50 -15.74 -3.08 -28.91
C PRO A 50 -16.77 -4.18 -28.66
N SER A 51 -18.05 -3.84 -28.83
CA SER A 51 -19.17 -4.78 -28.78
C SER A 51 -19.16 -5.62 -30.07
N TYR A 52 -18.58 -6.81 -30.01
CA TYR A 52 -18.64 -7.76 -31.11
C TYR A 52 -19.87 -8.67 -30.97
N PRO A 53 -20.68 -8.83 -32.04
CA PRO A 53 -21.84 -9.71 -32.01
C PRO A 53 -21.38 -11.16 -31.79
N ILE A 54 -21.98 -11.81 -30.79
CA ILE A 54 -21.76 -13.22 -30.45
C ILE A 54 -22.48 -14.06 -31.52
N GLY A 55 -21.83 -14.22 -32.67
CA GLY A 55 -22.26 -15.13 -33.73
C GLY A 55 -21.70 -16.52 -33.49
N ASN A 56 -22.58 -17.48 -33.20
CA ASN A 56 -22.25 -18.90 -33.09
C ASN A 56 -21.59 -19.41 -34.37
N GLY A 57 -20.27 -19.70 -34.35
CA GLY A 57 -19.64 -20.53 -35.39
C GLY A 57 -18.28 -20.10 -35.96
N ILE A 58 -17.64 -19.04 -35.45
CA ILE A 58 -16.28 -18.65 -35.88
C ILE A 58 -15.38 -18.75 -34.65
N SER A 59 -14.26 -19.49 -34.76
CA SER A 59 -13.17 -19.47 -33.77
C SER A 59 -12.99 -18.03 -33.28
N GLN A 60 -13.37 -17.76 -32.03
CA GLN A 60 -13.13 -16.43 -31.46
C GLN A 60 -11.64 -16.17 -31.59
N CYS A 61 -11.30 -15.14 -32.35
CA CYS A 61 -9.91 -14.79 -32.61
C CYS A 61 -9.30 -14.48 -31.25
N GLU A 62 -8.38 -15.31 -30.75
CA GLU A 62 -7.77 -15.13 -29.43
C GLU A 62 -7.13 -13.77 -29.27
N THR A 63 -6.76 -13.15 -30.37
CA THR A 63 -6.29 -11.76 -30.41
C THR A 63 -7.27 -10.81 -29.71
N ALA A 64 -8.59 -10.98 -29.85
CA ALA A 64 -9.58 -10.13 -29.19
C ALA A 64 -9.60 -10.37 -27.67
N ARG A 65 -9.60 -11.63 -27.23
CA ARG A 65 -9.53 -11.99 -25.80
C ARG A 65 -8.23 -11.48 -25.18
N PHE A 66 -7.11 -11.67 -25.88
CA PHE A 66 -5.80 -11.17 -25.50
C PHE A 66 -5.80 -9.64 -25.35
N SER A 67 -6.36 -8.89 -26.31
CA SER A 67 -6.42 -7.42 -26.21
C SER A 67 -7.22 -6.94 -25.01
N ILE A 68 -8.32 -7.63 -24.66
CA ILE A 68 -9.10 -7.31 -23.46
C ILE A 68 -8.27 -7.59 -22.20
N LEU A 69 -7.67 -8.77 -22.08
CA LEU A 69 -6.83 -9.14 -20.94
C LEU A 69 -5.63 -8.20 -20.77
N TYR A 70 -4.97 -7.85 -21.87
CA TYR A 70 -3.85 -6.91 -21.86
C TYR A 70 -4.28 -5.53 -21.37
N ALA A 71 -5.42 -5.02 -21.83
CA ALA A 71 -5.96 -3.75 -21.36
C ALA A 71 -6.29 -3.78 -19.85
N GLN A 72 -6.83 -4.89 -19.35
CA GLN A 72 -7.07 -5.09 -17.92
C GLN A 72 -5.78 -5.11 -17.11
N VAL A 73 -4.72 -5.76 -17.61
CA VAL A 73 -3.40 -5.73 -16.94
C VAL A 73 -2.82 -4.33 -16.91
N VAL A 74 -2.90 -3.58 -18.02
CA VAL A 74 -2.44 -2.18 -18.05
C VAL A 74 -3.18 -1.35 -17.01
N GLN A 75 -4.52 -1.47 -16.97
CA GLN A 75 -5.34 -0.76 -15.98
C GLN A 75 -4.97 -1.15 -14.55
N TRP A 76 -4.78 -2.45 -14.28
CA TRP A 76 -4.37 -2.96 -12.98
C TRP A 76 -2.99 -2.40 -12.58
N VAL A 77 -2.00 -2.43 -13.48
CA VAL A 77 -0.68 -1.85 -13.20
C VAL A 77 -0.74 -0.33 -12.93
N SER A 78 -1.64 0.39 -13.60
CA SER A 78 -1.72 1.85 -13.53
C SER A 78 -2.33 2.42 -12.25
N ASN A 79 -3.00 1.63 -11.42
CA ASN A 79 -3.79 2.12 -10.28
C ASN A 79 -3.00 3.00 -9.29
N TRP A 80 -1.70 2.72 -9.12
CA TRP A 80 -0.80 3.51 -8.27
C TRP A 80 0.35 4.17 -9.06
N GLY A 81 0.09 4.57 -10.30
CA GLY A 81 1.09 5.24 -11.14
C GLY A 81 2.15 4.30 -11.72
N GLY A 82 1.84 3.01 -11.87
CA GLY A 82 2.76 1.99 -12.39
C GLY A 82 3.59 1.28 -11.32
N LEU A 83 4.05 0.05 -11.62
CA LEU A 83 4.67 -0.86 -10.63
C LEU A 83 5.86 -0.27 -9.87
N GLU A 84 6.63 0.63 -10.48
CA GLU A 84 7.78 1.27 -9.82
C GLU A 84 7.37 2.15 -8.63
N ASN A 85 6.16 2.69 -8.66
CA ASN A 85 5.63 3.59 -7.64
C ASN A 85 4.84 2.86 -6.55
N TRP A 86 4.47 1.58 -6.78
CA TRP A 86 3.66 0.80 -5.85
C TRP A 86 4.23 0.74 -4.42
N PRO A 87 5.54 0.50 -4.18
CA PRO A 87 6.06 0.44 -2.81
C PRO A 87 5.82 1.73 -2.01
N PHE A 88 5.97 2.89 -2.65
CA PHE A 88 5.75 4.19 -2.01
C PHE A 88 4.27 4.50 -1.84
N ALA A 89 3.45 4.20 -2.86
CA ALA A 89 2.01 4.41 -2.83
C ALA A 89 1.33 3.55 -1.74
N LEU A 90 1.69 2.26 -1.65
CA LEU A 90 1.17 1.35 -0.63
C LEU A 90 1.55 1.81 0.78
N GLN A 91 2.80 2.22 0.99
CA GLN A 91 3.22 2.76 2.28
C GLN A 91 2.42 4.00 2.67
N LYS A 92 2.25 4.95 1.75
CA LYS A 92 1.47 6.17 1.99
C LYS A 92 0.01 5.86 2.35
N GLN A 93 -0.65 4.99 1.57
CA GLN A 93 -2.03 4.60 1.85
C GLN A 93 -2.18 3.88 3.19
N TYR A 94 -1.22 3.03 3.55
CA TYR A 94 -1.20 2.39 4.86
C TYR A 94 -1.05 3.41 6.00
N GLU A 95 -0.14 4.38 5.87
CA GLU A 95 0.04 5.44 6.86
C GLU A 95 -1.25 6.28 7.04
N GLU A 96 -1.93 6.59 5.94
CA GLU A 96 -3.24 7.27 5.96
C GLU A 96 -4.31 6.44 6.67
N ALA A 97 -4.38 5.13 6.40
CA ALA A 97 -5.32 4.22 7.05
C ALA A 97 -5.04 4.08 8.56
N VAL A 98 -3.77 4.05 8.97
CA VAL A 98 -3.37 4.03 10.39
C VAL A 98 -3.81 5.30 11.11
N VAL A 99 -3.67 6.46 10.47
CA VAL A 99 -4.13 7.75 11.03
C VAL A 99 -5.65 7.78 11.16
N ALA A 100 -6.38 7.19 10.21
CA ALA A 100 -7.84 7.12 10.23
C ALA A 100 -8.38 6.14 11.29
N GLY A 101 -7.58 5.14 11.68
CA GLY A 101 -7.83 4.28 12.82
C GLY A 101 -7.90 2.78 12.48
N PRO A 102 -8.13 1.92 13.49
CA PRO A 102 -7.99 0.47 13.34
C PRO A 102 -8.91 -0.14 12.28
N TRP A 103 -10.16 0.31 12.19
CA TRP A 103 -11.11 -0.22 11.22
C TRP A 103 -10.71 0.09 9.77
N GLU A 104 -10.26 1.31 9.49
CA GLU A 104 -9.76 1.67 8.14
C GLU A 104 -8.47 0.94 7.81
N THR A 105 -7.62 0.68 8.81
CA THR A 105 -6.41 -0.14 8.63
C THR A 105 -6.76 -1.56 8.21
N ASP A 106 -7.71 -2.20 8.90
CA ASP A 106 -8.13 -3.58 8.60
C ASP A 106 -8.80 -3.65 7.23
N LYS A 107 -9.67 -2.68 6.90
CA LYS A 107 -10.28 -2.55 5.58
C LYS A 107 -9.24 -2.36 4.47
N TRP A 108 -8.21 -1.54 4.71
CA TRP A 108 -7.12 -1.37 3.75
C TRP A 108 -6.40 -2.69 3.46
N TYR A 109 -6.17 -3.55 4.47
CA TYR A 109 -5.62 -4.88 4.24
C TYR A 109 -6.52 -5.73 3.33
N ASP A 110 -7.82 -5.77 3.61
CA ASP A 110 -8.78 -6.53 2.82
C ASP A 110 -8.83 -6.05 1.36
N ASP A 111 -8.85 -4.73 1.15
CA ASP A 111 -8.87 -4.12 -0.18
C ASP A 111 -7.60 -4.44 -0.98
N ILE A 112 -6.43 -4.37 -0.35
CA ILE A 112 -5.15 -4.70 -1.00
C ILE A 112 -5.04 -6.19 -1.34
N TRP A 113 -5.50 -7.08 -0.46
CA TRP A 113 -5.50 -8.51 -0.74
C TRP A 113 -6.45 -8.89 -1.86
N LYS A 114 -7.64 -8.29 -1.88
CA LYS A 114 -8.58 -8.42 -3.00
C LYS A 114 -7.94 -7.96 -4.31
N TYR A 115 -7.20 -6.85 -4.29
CA TYR A 115 -6.50 -6.36 -5.47
C TYR A 115 -5.40 -7.32 -5.98
N ALA A 116 -4.71 -8.01 -5.06
CA ALA A 116 -3.78 -9.08 -5.42
C ALA A 116 -4.50 -10.30 -6.02
N ASP A 117 -5.67 -10.66 -5.50
CA ASP A 117 -6.50 -11.74 -6.05
C ASP A 117 -6.97 -11.42 -7.48
N GLU A 118 -7.37 -10.19 -7.77
CA GLU A 118 -7.67 -9.73 -9.12
C GLU A 118 -6.47 -9.93 -10.07
N GLY A 119 -5.26 -9.60 -9.62
CA GLY A 119 -4.03 -9.86 -10.38
C GLY A 119 -3.77 -11.36 -10.61
N ARG A 120 -4.04 -12.21 -9.60
CA ARG A 120 -3.92 -13.67 -9.71
C ARG A 120 -4.93 -14.24 -10.72
N MET A 121 -6.16 -13.74 -10.73
CA MET A 121 -7.18 -14.12 -11.69
C MET A 121 -6.77 -13.74 -13.12
N LEU A 122 -6.33 -12.50 -13.35
CA LEU A 122 -5.85 -12.07 -14.67
C LEU A 122 -4.70 -12.96 -15.16
N ARG A 123 -3.76 -13.31 -14.28
CA ARG A 123 -2.67 -14.24 -14.62
C ARG A 123 -3.18 -15.63 -15.00
N ALA A 124 -4.19 -16.15 -14.30
CA ALA A 124 -4.81 -17.43 -14.64
C ALA A 124 -5.51 -17.36 -16.00
N ASP A 125 -6.22 -16.27 -16.30
CA ASP A 125 -6.90 -16.08 -17.58
C ASP A 125 -5.92 -16.06 -18.77
N PHE A 126 -4.71 -15.51 -18.60
CA PHE A 126 -3.64 -15.60 -19.61
C PHE A 126 -3.19 -17.05 -19.84
N ALA A 127 -3.13 -17.87 -18.79
CA ALA A 127 -2.73 -19.28 -18.92
C ALA A 127 -3.73 -20.12 -19.70
N GLU A 128 -4.98 -19.66 -19.84
CA GLU A 128 -6.06 -20.32 -20.58
C GLU A 128 -6.18 -19.87 -22.05
N LEU A 129 -5.24 -19.07 -22.55
CA LEU A 129 -5.17 -18.72 -23.98
C LEU A 129 -4.58 -19.92 -24.76
N HIS A 130 -5.43 -20.67 -25.46
CA HIS A 130 -5.10 -21.94 -26.15
C HIS A 130 -5.72 -22.09 -27.55
N GLY A 131 -6.32 -21.04 -28.06
CA GLY A 131 -7.01 -20.96 -29.33
C GLY A 131 -6.12 -20.61 -30.52
N THR A 132 -6.75 -20.11 -31.58
CA THR A 132 -6.10 -19.98 -32.88
C THR A 132 -5.29 -18.68 -32.99
N LEU A 133 -3.98 -18.82 -33.16
CA LEU A 133 -3.06 -17.70 -33.36
C LEU A 133 -3.18 -17.07 -34.76
N PRO A 134 -2.81 -15.79 -34.94
CA PRO A 134 -2.71 -15.18 -36.26
C PRO A 134 -1.73 -15.95 -37.17
N THR A 135 -2.06 -16.09 -38.46
CA THR A 135 -1.21 -16.79 -39.44
C THR A 135 0.10 -16.06 -39.75
N ALA A 136 0.15 -14.74 -39.53
CA ALA A 136 1.34 -13.94 -39.78
C ALA A 136 2.35 -14.07 -38.61
N HIS A 137 3.51 -14.66 -38.89
CA HIS A 137 4.56 -14.93 -37.89
C HIS A 137 5.02 -13.69 -37.11
N SER A 138 5.10 -12.52 -37.75
CA SER A 138 5.46 -11.26 -37.06
C SER A 138 4.44 -10.86 -36.00
N LYS A 139 3.15 -11.13 -36.23
CA LYS A 139 2.07 -10.84 -35.26
C LYS A 139 2.13 -11.79 -34.08
N VAL A 140 2.44 -13.07 -34.30
CA VAL A 140 2.62 -14.06 -33.23
C VAL A 140 3.75 -13.64 -32.28
N LYS A 141 4.89 -13.21 -32.83
CA LYS A 141 6.03 -12.73 -32.03
C LYS A 141 5.66 -11.53 -31.15
N GLU A 142 4.92 -10.57 -31.71
CA GLU A 142 4.51 -9.39 -30.96
C GLU A 142 3.50 -9.73 -29.86
N LEU A 143 2.51 -10.58 -30.15
CA LEU A 143 1.57 -11.06 -29.12
C LEU A 143 2.29 -11.76 -27.98
N TYR A 144 3.22 -12.67 -28.30
CA TYR A 144 4.01 -13.38 -27.29
C TYR A 144 4.90 -12.44 -26.46
N ARG A 145 5.48 -11.40 -27.09
CA ARG A 145 6.24 -10.37 -26.38
C ARG A 145 5.36 -9.62 -25.38
N GLN A 146 4.18 -9.19 -25.81
CA GLN A 146 3.21 -8.48 -24.96
C GLN A 146 2.66 -9.39 -23.85
N GLU A 147 2.44 -10.67 -24.12
CA GLU A 147 2.03 -11.66 -23.12
C GLU A 147 3.06 -11.79 -22.00
N ILE A 148 4.34 -11.98 -22.36
CA ILE A 148 5.43 -12.06 -21.40
C ILE A 148 5.50 -10.79 -20.55
N GLU A 149 5.37 -9.62 -21.18
CA GLU A 149 5.41 -8.32 -20.49
C GLU A 149 4.25 -8.17 -19.50
N ALA A 150 3.03 -8.57 -19.90
CA ALA A 150 1.85 -8.55 -19.04
C ALA A 150 1.97 -9.51 -17.86
N VAL A 151 2.37 -10.77 -18.12
CA VAL A 151 2.55 -11.79 -17.06
C VAL A 151 3.67 -11.39 -16.11
N ALA A 152 4.79 -10.86 -16.61
CA ALA A 152 5.88 -10.38 -15.77
C ALA A 152 5.43 -9.22 -14.86
N SER A 153 4.60 -8.31 -15.40
CA SER A 153 4.02 -7.20 -14.64
C SER A 153 3.08 -7.69 -13.52
N LEU A 154 2.20 -8.65 -13.83
CA LEU A 154 1.31 -9.26 -12.84
C LEU A 154 2.11 -9.94 -11.72
N VAL A 155 3.07 -10.79 -12.06
CA VAL A 155 3.92 -11.50 -11.08
C VAL A 155 4.66 -10.50 -10.19
N ARG A 156 5.25 -9.45 -10.79
CA ARG A 156 5.97 -8.43 -10.05
C ARG A 156 5.06 -7.64 -9.11
N GLY A 157 3.89 -7.20 -9.57
CA GLY A 157 2.92 -6.46 -8.75
C GLY A 157 2.40 -7.30 -7.57
N ILE A 158 2.03 -8.57 -7.82
CA ILE A 158 1.60 -9.50 -6.77
C ILE A 158 2.72 -9.69 -5.75
N THR A 159 3.97 -9.88 -6.20
CA THR A 159 5.13 -10.05 -5.32
C THR A 159 5.36 -8.81 -4.44
N ILE A 160 5.19 -7.60 -4.98
CA ILE A 160 5.30 -6.36 -4.20
C ILE A 160 4.27 -6.37 -3.07
N ILE A 161 3.01 -6.71 -3.37
CA ILE A 161 1.94 -6.79 -2.36
C ILE A 161 2.28 -7.85 -1.30
N GLU A 162 2.57 -9.08 -1.72
CA GLU A 162 2.84 -10.22 -0.83
C GLU A 162 4.06 -10.00 0.07
N THR A 163 5.07 -9.26 -0.38
CA THR A 163 6.27 -8.98 0.40
C THR A 163 6.13 -7.75 1.31
N ARG A 164 5.35 -6.75 0.91
CA ARG A 164 5.24 -5.48 1.66
C ARG A 164 4.12 -5.50 2.69
N VAL A 165 2.95 -6.02 2.33
CA VAL A 165 1.76 -5.97 3.19
C VAL A 165 2.00 -6.62 4.56
N PRO A 166 2.62 -7.81 4.68
CA PRO A 166 2.90 -8.40 5.98
C PRO A 166 3.79 -7.54 6.89
N LEU A 167 4.74 -6.79 6.30
CA LEU A 167 5.66 -5.93 7.06
C LEU A 167 4.94 -4.78 7.76
N TYR A 168 3.82 -4.32 7.21
CA TYR A 168 2.99 -3.29 7.83
C TYR A 168 2.21 -3.85 9.04
N GLY A 169 1.83 -5.13 9.00
CA GLY A 169 1.08 -5.79 10.08
C GLY A 169 1.89 -5.96 11.35
N ASP A 170 3.13 -6.43 11.21
CA ASP A 170 4.05 -6.60 12.34
C ASP A 170 4.41 -5.25 12.99
N SER A 171 4.53 -4.21 12.17
CA SER A 171 4.70 -2.82 12.60
C SER A 171 3.49 -2.34 13.42
N ALA A 172 2.26 -2.59 12.95
CA ALA A 172 1.04 -2.23 13.67
C ALA A 172 0.96 -2.90 15.04
N VAL A 173 1.29 -4.18 15.12
CA VAL A 173 1.30 -4.93 16.39
C VAL A 173 2.35 -4.37 17.34
N ALA A 174 3.55 -4.07 16.84
CA ALA A 174 4.61 -3.46 17.64
C ALA A 174 4.24 -2.06 18.15
N VAL A 175 3.61 -1.24 17.30
CA VAL A 175 3.13 0.11 17.65
C VAL A 175 1.98 0.03 18.65
N ARG A 176 0.97 -0.84 18.44
CA ARG A 176 -0.11 -1.07 19.41
C ARG A 176 0.43 -1.58 20.75
N ALA A 177 1.41 -2.48 20.74
CA ALA A 177 2.06 -2.99 21.95
C ALA A 177 2.92 -1.93 22.66
N LYS A 178 3.48 -0.97 21.93
CA LYS A 178 4.19 0.18 22.49
C LYS A 178 3.20 1.18 23.10
N LEU A 179 2.16 1.55 22.35
CA LEU A 179 1.12 2.48 22.79
C LEU A 179 0.37 1.96 24.03
N ARG A 180 0.09 0.64 24.09
CA ARG A 180 -0.55 0.03 25.27
C ARG A 180 0.34 0.08 26.52
N ARG A 181 1.67 0.04 26.36
CA ARG A 181 2.61 0.26 27.48
C ARG A 181 2.61 1.72 27.92
N GLU A 182 2.67 2.66 26.98
CA GLU A 182 2.68 4.10 27.29
C GLU A 182 1.36 4.58 27.91
N ILE A 183 0.21 4.09 27.42
CA ILE A 183 -1.12 4.43 27.97
C ILE A 183 -1.39 3.65 29.27
N GLY A 184 -0.95 2.39 29.38
CA GLY A 184 -1.07 1.59 30.60
C GLY A 184 -0.18 2.07 31.75
N GLU A 185 0.80 2.93 31.46
CA GLU A 185 1.64 3.60 32.46
C GLU A 185 1.13 4.99 32.86
N LEU A 186 -0.05 5.42 32.40
CA LEU A 186 -0.72 6.54 33.05
C LEU A 186 -0.98 6.10 34.50
N PRO A 187 -0.33 6.73 35.50
CA PRO A 187 -0.61 6.40 36.89
C PRO A 187 -2.12 6.51 37.04
N CYS A 188 -2.74 5.51 37.68
CA CYS A 188 -4.11 5.66 38.15
C CYS A 188 -4.10 6.96 38.95
N SER A 189 -4.58 8.04 38.33
CA SER A 189 -4.84 9.27 39.04
C SER A 189 -5.85 8.83 40.08
N ASP A 190 -5.39 8.74 41.33
CA ASP A 190 -6.26 8.42 42.44
C ASP A 190 -7.47 9.33 42.30
N PRO A 191 -8.70 8.77 42.31
CA PRO A 191 -9.88 9.59 42.22
C PRO A 191 -9.75 10.70 43.26
N PRO A 192 -10.07 11.97 42.93
CA PRO A 192 -9.94 13.06 43.88
C PRO A 192 -10.65 12.63 45.15
N SER A 193 -9.87 12.49 46.25
CA SER A 193 -10.41 12.15 47.56
C SER A 193 -11.46 13.20 47.87
N ASP A 194 -12.72 12.79 47.77
CA ASP A 194 -13.87 13.59 48.14
C ASP A 194 -13.88 13.62 49.66
N SER A 195 -12.96 14.41 50.25
CA SER A 195 -12.94 14.69 51.67
C SER A 195 -14.16 15.56 51.96
N SER A 196 -15.26 14.87 52.23
CA SER A 196 -16.45 15.45 52.81
C SER A 196 -16.07 16.00 54.19
N ASP A 197 -15.78 17.29 54.24
CA ASP A 197 -15.86 18.10 55.45
C ASP A 197 -17.34 18.13 55.87
N SER A 198 -17.70 17.22 56.77
CA SER A 198 -18.96 17.29 57.50
C SER A 198 -18.66 17.76 58.91
N ASP A 199 -18.60 19.08 59.08
CA ASP A 199 -18.77 19.77 60.36
C ASP A 199 -20.24 19.66 60.78
N PHE A 200 -20.53 18.89 61.83
CA PHE A 200 -21.72 19.02 62.68
C PHE A 200 -21.48 18.43 64.07
#